data_AF-A0A812QLM4-F1
#
_entry.id   AF-A0A812QLM4-F1
#
_cell.length_a   1.000
_cell.length_b   1.000
_cell.length_c   1.000
_cell.angle_alpha   90.00
_cell.angle_beta   90.00
_cell.angle_gamma   90.00
#
_symmetry.space_group_name_H-M   'P 1'
#
loop_
_entity.id
_entity.type
_entity.pdbx_description
1 polymer ?
#
loop_
_entity_poly.entity_id
_entity_poly.type
_entity_poly.pdbx_seq_one_letter_code
_entity_poly.pdbx_strand_id
1 'polypeptide(L)'
;MAAVFPANQVIVVGGGLAGMSAANTVVELGGRAILLDKSSFCGGNSTKATSGINGAGTKTQKGKSIPDTAEIFIADTLKGGAKKPELAKVLCANSAADVDWLVDKFDLDLSLVARLGGHSQPRTHRGKERFPGMTITYALIQMLEKVAEKTNRARIVTKAEVYKLLVNAGTVVGCEYKKAGKTVKEFGPMVLASGGFGADFGADSLLATYRPDLLHLSPTASTALVMPSRWERPSVQPPLTSSGSRCTRPVW
;
A
#
# COMPACT_ATOMS: atom_id res chain seq x y z
N MET A 1 0.14 29.71 -4.67
CA MET A 1 -1.27 29.96 -4.30
C MET A 1 -1.87 28.65 -3.84
N ALA A 2 -2.59 28.62 -2.72
CA ALA A 2 -3.32 27.41 -2.31
C ALA A 2 -4.44 27.16 -3.34
N ALA A 3 -4.36 26.05 -4.07
CA ALA A 3 -5.45 25.60 -4.93
C ALA A 3 -6.57 25.09 -4.02
N VAL A 4 -7.43 25.99 -3.54
CA VAL A 4 -8.62 25.61 -2.78
C VAL A 4 -9.67 25.15 -3.79
N PHE A 5 -9.73 23.84 -4.03
CA PHE A 5 -10.86 23.23 -4.72
C PHE A 5 -11.94 22.85 -3.69
N PRO A 6 -13.23 23.12 -3.96
CA PRO A 6 -14.32 22.80 -3.04
C PRO A 6 -14.54 21.27 -3.02
N ALA A 7 -13.72 20.57 -2.24
CA ALA A 7 -13.82 19.14 -2.06
C ALA A 7 -13.91 18.81 -0.57
N ASN A 8 -14.95 18.06 -0.22
CA ASN A 8 -15.24 17.67 1.17
C ASN A 8 -14.74 16.26 1.50
N GLN A 9 -13.89 15.66 0.65
CA GLN A 9 -13.43 14.28 0.76
C GLN A 9 -12.04 14.08 0.15
N VAL A 10 -11.32 13.07 0.64
CA VAL A 10 -10.09 12.52 0.04
C VAL A 10 -10.46 11.32 -0.81
N ILE A 11 -9.90 11.23 -2.02
CA ILE A 11 -10.10 10.09 -2.92
C ILE A 11 -8.92 9.14 -2.76
N VAL A 12 -9.20 7.88 -2.42
CA VAL A 12 -8.21 6.81 -2.29
C VAL A 12 -8.42 5.79 -3.40
N VAL A 13 -7.38 5.51 -4.19
CA VAL A 13 -7.45 4.60 -5.34
C VAL A 13 -6.73 3.29 -5.00
N GLY A 14 -7.49 2.21 -4.85
CA GLY A 14 -7.01 0.88 -4.50
C GLY A 14 -7.38 0.48 -3.07
N GLY A 15 -8.10 -0.62 -2.92
CA GLY A 15 -8.57 -1.20 -1.66
C GLY A 15 -7.65 -2.27 -1.08
N GLY A 16 -6.34 -2.20 -1.34
CA GLY A 16 -5.34 -3.00 -0.63
C GLY A 16 -5.00 -2.39 0.74
N LEU A 17 -4.03 -2.99 1.45
CA LEU A 17 -3.58 -2.53 2.77
C LEU A 17 -3.31 -1.02 2.80
N ALA A 18 -2.51 -0.51 1.86
CA ALA A 18 -2.12 0.90 1.84
C ALA A 18 -3.32 1.86 1.67
N GLY A 19 -4.27 1.54 0.79
CA GLY A 19 -5.44 2.39 0.57
C GLY A 19 -6.45 2.29 1.70
N MET A 20 -6.63 1.10 2.28
CA MET A 20 -7.46 0.93 3.46
C MET A 20 -6.87 1.68 4.66
N SER A 21 -5.56 1.59 4.90
CA SER A 21 -4.89 2.39 5.92
C SER A 21 -5.10 3.88 5.69
N ALA A 22 -4.87 4.38 4.47
CA ALA A 22 -5.07 5.80 4.15
C ALA A 22 -6.50 6.27 4.40
N ALA A 23 -7.52 5.50 3.95
CA ALA A 23 -8.92 5.85 4.14
C ALA A 23 -9.33 5.85 5.63
N ASN A 24 -8.85 4.85 6.39
CA ASN A 24 -9.06 4.79 7.84
C ASN A 24 -8.44 6.00 8.54
N THR A 25 -7.18 6.33 8.24
CA THR A 25 -6.50 7.51 8.82
C THR A 25 -7.24 8.81 8.51
N VAL A 26 -7.72 9.01 7.28
CA VAL A 26 -8.52 10.20 6.93
C VAL A 26 -9.76 10.32 7.81
N VAL A 27 -10.47 9.20 8.03
CA VAL A 27 -11.67 9.17 8.87
C VAL A 27 -11.35 9.36 10.36
N GLU A 28 -10.26 8.79 10.87
CA GLU A 28 -9.79 8.97 12.24
C GLU A 28 -9.45 10.43 12.53
N LEU A 29 -8.89 11.14 11.53
CA LEU A 29 -8.60 12.57 11.60
C LEU A 29 -9.83 13.47 11.36
N GLY A 30 -11.04 12.90 11.30
CA GLY A 30 -12.30 13.64 11.14
C GLY A 30 -12.65 14.01 9.70
N GLY A 31 -11.82 13.62 8.72
CA GLY A 31 -12.08 13.83 7.30
C GLY A 31 -13.14 12.88 6.73
N ARG A 32 -13.40 13.02 5.42
CA ARG A 32 -14.21 12.08 4.64
C ARG A 32 -13.36 11.38 3.59
N ALA A 33 -13.57 10.10 3.38
CA ALA A 33 -12.84 9.31 2.41
C ALA A 33 -13.79 8.62 1.44
N ILE A 34 -13.46 8.68 0.15
CA ILE A 34 -14.01 7.77 -0.86
C ILE A 34 -12.89 6.84 -1.34
N LEU A 35 -13.11 5.53 -1.20
CA LEU A 35 -12.20 4.50 -1.68
C LEU A 35 -12.77 3.89 -2.97
N LEU A 36 -11.97 3.90 -4.03
CA LEU A 36 -12.29 3.35 -5.34
C LEU A 36 -11.42 2.13 -5.61
N ASP A 37 -12.03 0.97 -5.86
CA ASP A 37 -11.32 -0.24 -6.27
C ASP A 37 -11.93 -0.84 -7.55
N LYS A 38 -11.08 -1.23 -8.49
CA LYS A 38 -11.51 -1.81 -9.78
C LYS A 38 -12.06 -3.24 -9.64
N SER A 39 -11.69 -3.95 -8.58
CA SER A 39 -12.07 -5.32 -8.31
C SER A 39 -13.47 -5.38 -7.71
N SER A 40 -14.11 -6.56 -7.73
CA SER A 40 -15.40 -6.77 -7.06
C SER A 40 -15.29 -6.77 -5.54
N PHE A 41 -14.11 -7.09 -5.00
CA PHE A 41 -13.81 -7.12 -3.57
C PHE A 41 -12.48 -6.41 -3.33
N CYS A 42 -12.40 -5.70 -2.20
CA CYS A 42 -11.16 -5.09 -1.76
C CYS A 42 -10.19 -6.15 -1.20
N GLY A 43 -8.92 -5.78 -1.07
CA GLY A 43 -7.87 -6.58 -0.44
C GLY A 43 -6.59 -6.67 -1.25
N GLY A 44 -6.71 -6.80 -2.58
CA GLY A 44 -5.58 -6.87 -3.50
C GLY A 44 -4.56 -7.96 -3.13
N ASN A 45 -3.27 -7.68 -3.31
CA ASN A 45 -2.19 -8.62 -2.93
C ASN A 45 -1.97 -8.70 -1.44
N SER A 46 -2.40 -7.69 -0.69
CA SER A 46 -2.19 -7.63 0.75
C SER A 46 -2.82 -8.80 1.48
N THR A 47 -3.98 -9.29 1.02
CA THR A 47 -4.65 -10.45 1.62
C THR A 47 -3.89 -11.76 1.42
N LYS A 48 -2.97 -11.82 0.46
CA LYS A 48 -2.14 -13.00 0.16
C LYS A 48 -0.84 -13.05 0.98
N ALA A 49 -0.51 -12.01 1.75
CA ALA A 49 0.72 -11.98 2.53
C ALA A 49 0.66 -12.93 3.73
N THR A 50 1.61 -13.86 3.82
CA THR A 50 1.58 -14.97 4.79
C THR A 50 2.54 -14.82 5.97
N SER A 51 3.63 -14.06 5.82
CA SER A 51 4.70 -14.04 6.83
C SER A 51 4.40 -13.13 8.02
N GLY A 52 3.91 -11.91 7.77
CA GLY A 52 3.66 -10.89 8.81
C GLY A 52 4.03 -9.48 8.37
N ILE A 53 3.99 -8.55 9.30
CA ILE A 53 4.38 -7.14 9.12
C ILE A 53 5.65 -6.84 9.92
N ASN A 54 6.61 -6.13 9.33
CA ASN A 54 7.84 -5.79 10.02
C ASN A 54 7.69 -4.52 10.87
N GLY A 55 8.12 -4.58 12.13
CA GLY A 55 8.21 -3.42 13.01
C GLY A 55 9.29 -3.58 14.06
N ALA A 56 10.10 -2.53 14.27
CA ALA A 56 11.25 -2.55 15.16
C ALA A 56 11.08 -1.59 16.33
N GLY A 57 11.31 -2.07 17.56
CA GLY A 57 11.06 -1.34 18.81
C GLY A 57 9.62 -1.38 19.31
N THR A 58 8.80 -2.33 18.84
CA THR A 58 7.36 -2.43 19.21
C THR A 58 7.14 -2.81 20.66
N LYS A 59 5.93 -2.56 21.19
CA LYS A 59 5.51 -3.06 22.52
C LYS A 59 5.68 -4.58 22.62
N THR A 60 5.33 -5.32 21.56
CA THR A 60 5.47 -6.79 21.50
C THR A 60 6.94 -7.22 21.62
N GLN A 61 7.87 -6.56 20.94
CA GLN A 61 9.30 -6.86 21.05
C GLN A 61 9.83 -6.60 22.46
N LYS A 62 9.45 -5.46 23.05
CA LYS A 62 9.83 -5.10 24.43
C LYS A 62 9.33 -6.13 25.44
N GLY A 63 8.07 -6.55 25.32
CA GLY A 63 7.49 -7.60 26.18
C GLY A 63 8.19 -8.97 26.05
N LYS A 64 8.90 -9.20 24.95
CA LYS A 64 9.69 -10.41 24.69
C LYS A 64 11.19 -10.21 24.88
N SER A 65 11.61 -9.07 25.42
CA SER A 65 13.03 -8.71 25.60
C SER A 65 13.86 -8.80 24.30
N ILE A 66 13.26 -8.51 23.15
CA ILE A 66 13.96 -8.47 21.86
C ILE A 66 14.61 -7.09 21.69
N PRO A 67 15.95 -6.98 21.60
CA PRO A 67 16.66 -5.71 21.56
C PRO A 67 16.77 -5.17 20.12
N ASP A 68 15.63 -4.96 19.46
CA ASP A 68 15.57 -4.38 18.11
C ASP A 68 15.29 -2.87 18.16
N THR A 69 15.84 -2.13 17.20
CA THR A 69 15.67 -0.68 17.09
C THR A 69 15.44 -0.26 15.65
N ALA A 70 14.92 0.95 15.45
CA ALA A 70 14.73 1.51 14.13
C ALA A 70 16.06 1.60 13.36
N GLU A 71 17.18 1.91 14.03
CA GLU A 71 18.51 2.01 13.43
C GLU A 71 18.99 0.66 12.89
N ILE A 72 18.79 -0.41 13.65
CA ILE A 72 19.11 -1.78 13.19
C ILE A 72 18.27 -2.12 11.96
N PHE A 73 16.97 -1.79 12.00
CA PHE A 73 16.08 -2.07 10.87
C PHE A 73 16.42 -1.23 9.62
N ILE A 74 16.82 0.04 9.79
CA ILE A 74 17.32 0.89 8.69
C ILE A 74 18.57 0.26 8.07
N ALA A 75 19.54 -0.14 8.89
CA ALA A 75 20.77 -0.75 8.41
C ALA A 75 20.51 -2.04 7.60
N ASP A 76 19.64 -2.92 8.12
CA ASP A 76 19.23 -4.14 7.42
C ASP A 76 18.53 -3.81 6.08
N THR A 77 17.65 -2.81 6.07
CA THR A 77 16.88 -2.39 4.88
C THR A 77 17.77 -1.81 3.79
N LEU A 78 18.74 -0.98 4.17
CA LEU A 78 19.74 -0.42 3.25
C LEU A 78 20.64 -1.52 2.68
N LYS A 79 21.12 -2.42 3.54
CA LYS A 79 21.92 -3.58 3.13
C LYS A 79 21.15 -4.52 2.20
N GLY A 80 19.84 -4.65 2.39
CA GLY A 80 18.93 -5.42 1.54
C GLY A 80 18.69 -4.83 0.15
N GLY A 81 19.19 -3.63 -0.14
CA GLY A 81 19.15 -3.03 -1.48
C GLY A 81 18.17 -1.86 -1.63
N ALA A 82 17.68 -1.26 -0.54
CA ALA A 82 16.89 -0.04 -0.62
C ALA A 82 17.69 1.11 -1.25
N LYS A 83 17.24 1.60 -2.41
CA LYS A 83 17.93 2.65 -3.19
C LYS A 83 17.63 4.08 -2.73
N LYS A 84 16.69 4.24 -1.80
CA LYS A 84 16.18 5.53 -1.31
C LYS A 84 16.26 5.59 0.21
N PRO A 85 17.42 5.99 0.77
CA PRO A 85 17.64 5.97 2.21
C PRO A 85 16.64 6.82 3.00
N GLU A 86 16.19 7.94 2.43
CA GLU A 86 15.19 8.81 3.02
C GLU A 86 13.85 8.10 3.24
N LEU A 87 13.42 7.27 2.28
CA LEU A 87 12.18 6.48 2.41
C LEU A 87 12.37 5.30 3.37
N ALA A 88 13.55 4.65 3.34
CA ALA A 88 13.87 3.59 4.27
C ALA A 88 13.85 4.08 5.74
N LYS A 89 14.37 5.30 5.98
CA LYS A 89 14.31 5.95 7.30
C LYS A 89 12.87 6.15 7.77
N VAL A 90 12.01 6.71 6.92
CA VAL A 90 10.59 6.93 7.26
C VAL A 90 9.89 5.60 7.55
N LEU A 91 10.08 4.58 6.70
CA LEU A 91 9.50 3.26 6.89
C LEU A 91 9.90 2.65 8.24
N CYS A 92 11.20 2.59 8.53
CA CYS A 92 11.69 1.90 9.72
C CYS A 92 11.41 2.69 11.01
N ALA A 93 11.52 4.03 10.98
CA ALA A 93 11.28 4.88 12.14
C ALA A 93 9.82 4.84 12.61
N ASN A 94 8.86 4.78 11.68
CA ASN A 94 7.43 4.72 12.00
C ASN A 94 6.92 3.30 12.26
N SER A 95 7.70 2.27 11.88
CA SER A 95 7.24 0.88 11.89
C SER A 95 6.72 0.38 13.25
N ALA A 96 7.28 0.86 14.36
CA ALA A 96 6.78 0.51 15.69
C ALA A 96 5.36 1.05 15.93
N ALA A 97 5.17 2.34 15.66
CA ALA A 97 3.90 3.02 15.84
C ALA A 97 2.83 2.46 14.90
N ASP A 98 3.20 2.08 13.68
CA ASP A 98 2.27 1.48 12.72
C ASP A 98 1.79 0.09 13.18
N VAL A 99 2.70 -0.75 13.71
CA VAL A 99 2.32 -2.05 14.29
C VAL A 99 1.45 -1.87 15.53
N ASP A 100 1.82 -0.95 16.42
CA ASP A 100 1.05 -0.68 17.63
C ASP A 100 -0.32 -0.07 17.29
N TRP A 101 -0.43 0.77 16.26
CA TRP A 101 -1.71 1.29 15.74
C TRP A 101 -2.62 0.17 15.25
N LEU A 102 -2.08 -0.80 14.52
CA LEU A 102 -2.83 -1.98 14.09
C LEU A 102 -3.39 -2.78 15.27
N VAL A 103 -2.57 -3.00 16.31
CA VAL A 103 -3.01 -3.68 17.55
C VAL A 103 -4.09 -2.86 18.26
N ASP A 104 -3.79 -1.59 18.56
CA ASP A 104 -4.60 -0.76 19.45
C ASP A 104 -5.92 -0.29 18.81
N LYS A 105 -5.95 -0.04 17.50
CA LYS A 105 -7.13 0.51 16.80
C LYS A 105 -8.01 -0.54 16.14
N PHE A 106 -7.43 -1.67 15.73
CA PHE A 106 -8.14 -2.71 14.99
C PHE A 106 -8.22 -4.03 15.73
N ASP A 107 -7.78 -4.08 16.99
CA ASP A 107 -7.80 -5.28 17.84
C ASP A 107 -7.11 -6.48 17.18
N LEU A 108 -5.96 -6.21 16.56
CA LEU A 108 -5.21 -7.22 15.81
C LEU A 108 -4.22 -7.96 16.71
N ASP A 109 -4.27 -9.30 16.69
CA ASP A 109 -3.22 -10.13 17.27
C ASP A 109 -1.95 -10.05 16.42
N LEU A 110 -0.95 -9.33 16.92
CA LEU A 110 0.41 -9.24 16.39
C LEU A 110 1.44 -9.66 17.45
N SER A 111 1.08 -10.65 18.28
CA SER A 111 1.87 -11.05 19.45
C SER A 111 3.06 -11.97 19.13
N LEU A 112 3.05 -12.69 17.99
CA LEU A 112 4.15 -13.55 17.58
C LEU A 112 5.17 -12.75 16.76
N VAL A 113 6.46 -12.96 17.04
CA VAL A 113 7.55 -12.26 16.36
C VAL A 113 8.53 -13.28 15.81
N ALA A 114 8.75 -13.25 14.50
CA ALA A 114 9.68 -14.11 13.80
C ALA A 114 10.85 -13.31 13.22
N ARG A 115 11.98 -14.00 13.02
CA ARG A 115 13.11 -13.51 12.25
C ARG A 115 13.05 -14.09 10.85
N LEU A 116 13.06 -13.23 9.84
CA LEU A 116 13.14 -13.63 8.43
C LEU A 116 14.53 -13.35 7.86
N GLY A 117 14.78 -13.84 6.65
CA GLY A 117 16.03 -13.62 5.93
C GLY A 117 16.39 -12.14 5.82
N GLY A 118 17.67 -11.82 6.03
CA GLY A 118 18.19 -10.44 5.98
C GLY A 118 17.98 -9.62 7.25
N HIS A 119 17.21 -10.10 8.23
CA HIS A 119 17.01 -9.38 9.49
C HIS A 119 18.12 -9.69 10.50
N SER A 120 18.63 -8.67 11.17
CA SER A 120 19.54 -8.81 12.32
C SER A 120 18.81 -9.22 13.61
N GLN A 121 17.54 -8.81 13.77
CA GLN A 121 16.69 -9.13 14.92
C GLN A 121 15.32 -9.69 14.49
N PRO A 122 14.63 -10.48 15.34
CA PRO A 122 13.24 -10.87 15.10
C PRO A 122 12.32 -9.64 15.10
N ARG A 123 11.60 -9.39 14.01
CA ARG A 123 10.75 -8.20 13.85
C ARG A 123 9.53 -8.36 12.97
N THR A 124 9.28 -9.57 12.47
CA THR A 124 8.11 -9.86 11.67
C THR A 124 6.98 -10.29 12.58
N HIS A 125 6.03 -9.38 12.80
CA HIS A 125 4.86 -9.54 13.66
C HIS A 125 3.72 -10.26 12.94
N ARG A 126 3.10 -11.19 13.64
CA ARG A 126 1.97 -11.98 13.13
C ARG A 126 1.08 -12.48 14.27
N GLY A 127 -0.16 -12.82 13.92
CA GLY A 127 -1.09 -13.49 14.82
C GLY A 127 -0.91 -15.00 14.84
N LYS A 128 -1.63 -15.65 15.77
CA LYS A 128 -1.68 -17.11 15.89
C LYS A 128 -2.49 -17.79 14.78
N GLU A 129 -3.46 -17.09 14.22
CA GLU A 129 -4.42 -17.64 13.25
C GLU A 129 -4.40 -16.95 11.89
N ARG A 130 -4.72 -17.72 10.84
CA ARG A 130 -4.84 -17.29 9.43
C ARG A 130 -3.57 -16.63 8.87
N PHE A 131 -3.64 -16.17 7.63
CA PHE A 131 -2.56 -15.40 7.02
C PHE A 131 -2.61 -13.95 7.52
N PRO A 132 -1.52 -13.41 8.09
CA PRO A 132 -1.49 -12.06 8.66
C PRO A 132 -1.98 -10.98 7.72
N GLY A 133 -1.62 -11.06 6.43
CA GLY A 133 -2.06 -10.11 5.41
C GLY A 133 -3.58 -10.07 5.25
N MET A 134 -4.24 -11.23 5.27
CA MET A 134 -5.70 -11.32 5.25
C MET A 134 -6.31 -10.70 6.50
N THR A 135 -5.84 -11.10 7.68
CA THR A 135 -6.37 -10.64 8.97
C THR A 135 -6.28 -9.12 9.10
N ILE A 136 -5.09 -8.55 8.84
CA ILE A 136 -4.87 -7.10 8.91
C ILE A 136 -5.76 -6.37 7.89
N THR A 137 -5.74 -6.80 6.63
CA THR A 137 -6.46 -6.09 5.57
C THR A 137 -7.98 -6.14 5.79
N TYR A 138 -8.51 -7.27 6.27
CA TYR A 138 -9.94 -7.40 6.56
C TYR A 138 -10.38 -6.57 7.76
N ALA A 139 -9.56 -6.46 8.81
CA ALA A 139 -9.88 -5.59 9.93
C ALA A 139 -9.99 -4.11 9.51
N LEU A 140 -9.07 -3.65 8.64
CA LEU A 140 -9.13 -2.29 8.08
C LEU A 140 -10.38 -2.08 7.19
N ILE A 141 -10.75 -3.08 6.38
CA ILE A 141 -11.97 -3.04 5.54
C ILE A 141 -13.21 -2.94 6.43
N GLN A 142 -13.33 -3.82 7.43
CA GLN A 142 -14.49 -3.88 8.32
C GLN A 142 -14.67 -2.60 9.12
N MET A 143 -13.59 -1.95 9.57
CA MET A 143 -13.68 -0.64 10.23
C MET A 143 -14.27 0.40 9.27
N LEU A 144 -13.70 0.52 8.07
CA LEU A 144 -14.15 1.51 7.10
C LEU A 144 -15.60 1.28 6.65
N GLU A 145 -16.01 0.02 6.49
CA GLU A 145 -17.40 -0.38 6.23
C GLU A 145 -18.33 0.05 7.37
N LYS A 146 -17.97 -0.23 8.63
CA LYS A 146 -18.76 0.21 9.81
C LYS A 146 -18.95 1.73 9.85
N VAL A 147 -17.95 2.51 9.42
CA VAL A 147 -18.09 3.96 9.33
C VAL A 147 -19.01 4.37 8.19
N ALA A 148 -18.90 3.71 7.03
CA ALA A 148 -19.73 3.98 5.86
C ALA A 148 -21.21 3.63 6.09
N GLU A 149 -21.49 2.59 6.89
CA GLU A 149 -22.84 2.18 7.28
C GLU A 149 -23.51 3.18 8.24
N LYS A 150 -22.72 3.81 9.12
CA LYS A 150 -23.24 4.67 10.20
C LYS A 150 -23.17 6.17 9.88
N THR A 151 -22.33 6.57 8.94
CA THR A 151 -22.02 7.98 8.67
C THR A 151 -21.77 8.21 7.19
N ASN A 152 -21.80 9.47 6.76
CA ASN A 152 -21.39 9.88 5.41
C ASN A 152 -19.87 10.17 5.29
N ARG A 153 -19.05 9.76 6.27
CA ARG A 153 -17.61 10.03 6.29
C ARG A 153 -16.80 9.02 5.49
N ALA A 154 -17.36 7.87 5.15
CA ALA A 154 -16.68 6.87 4.34
C ALA A 154 -17.59 6.37 3.21
N ARG A 155 -17.00 6.11 2.04
CA ARG A 155 -17.67 5.41 0.93
C ARG A 155 -16.68 4.46 0.27
N ILE A 156 -17.09 3.21 0.07
CA ILE A 156 -16.30 2.21 -0.64
C ILE A 156 -17.03 1.88 -1.95
N VAL A 157 -16.36 2.06 -3.09
CA VAL A 157 -16.92 1.80 -4.42
C VAL A 157 -16.05 0.75 -5.12
N THR A 158 -16.59 -0.46 -5.23
CA THR A 158 -15.96 -1.57 -5.97
C THR A 158 -16.39 -1.60 -7.43
N LYS A 159 -15.66 -2.34 -8.28
CA LYS A 159 -15.82 -2.31 -9.75
C LYS A 159 -15.73 -0.87 -10.31
N ALA A 160 -14.91 -0.04 -9.69
CA ALA A 160 -14.64 1.36 -10.01
C ALA A 160 -13.21 1.50 -10.54
N GLU A 161 -13.07 1.47 -11.86
CA GLU A 161 -11.75 1.59 -12.50
C GLU A 161 -11.43 3.07 -12.75
N VAL A 162 -10.55 3.65 -11.93
CA VAL A 162 -10.02 5.00 -12.14
C VAL A 162 -9.10 4.98 -13.36
N TYR A 163 -9.37 5.81 -14.37
CA TYR A 163 -8.61 5.82 -15.62
C TYR A 163 -8.16 7.22 -16.06
N LYS A 164 -8.62 8.29 -15.38
CA LYS A 164 -8.23 9.68 -15.68
C LYS A 164 -8.20 10.51 -14.38
N LEU A 165 -7.21 11.40 -14.19
CA LEU A 165 -7.10 12.34 -13.09
C LEU A 165 -7.44 13.68 -13.72
N LEU A 166 -8.18 14.45 -12.98
CA LEU A 166 -8.58 15.78 -13.34
C LEU A 166 -7.49 16.71 -12.85
N VAL A 167 -6.92 17.49 -13.75
CA VAL A 167 -5.84 18.44 -13.46
C VAL A 167 -6.35 19.85 -13.71
N ASN A 168 -6.17 20.73 -12.75
CA ASN A 168 -6.46 22.15 -12.88
C ASN A 168 -5.19 22.95 -12.52
N ALA A 169 -4.72 23.79 -13.44
CA ALA A 169 -3.50 24.60 -13.26
C ALA A 169 -2.30 23.79 -12.72
N GLY A 170 -2.06 22.60 -13.28
CA GLY A 170 -0.97 21.70 -12.87
C GLY A 170 -1.21 20.92 -11.57
N THR A 171 -2.33 21.14 -10.88
CA THR A 171 -2.70 20.45 -9.63
C THR A 171 -3.73 19.36 -9.90
N VAL A 172 -3.54 18.15 -9.35
CA VAL A 172 -4.56 17.09 -9.39
C VAL A 172 -5.71 17.47 -8.46
N VAL A 173 -6.93 17.54 -8.99
CA VAL A 173 -8.13 17.96 -8.27
C VAL A 173 -9.21 16.87 -8.20
N GLY A 174 -8.94 15.69 -8.73
CA GLY A 174 -9.91 14.59 -8.75
C GLY A 174 -9.62 13.54 -9.80
N CYS A 175 -10.61 12.69 -10.09
CA CYS A 175 -10.51 11.65 -11.11
C CYS A 175 -11.83 11.32 -11.80
N GLU A 176 -11.73 10.69 -12.98
CA GLU A 176 -12.78 9.91 -13.60
C GLU A 176 -12.55 8.42 -13.39
N TYR A 177 -13.63 7.70 -13.10
CA TYR A 177 -13.64 6.25 -13.03
C TYR A 177 -14.82 5.66 -13.80
N LYS A 178 -14.65 4.42 -14.29
CA LYS A 178 -15.73 3.63 -14.91
C LYS A 178 -16.42 2.78 -13.87
N LYS A 179 -17.75 2.81 -13.85
CA LYS A 179 -18.59 1.93 -13.03
C LYS A 179 -19.87 1.61 -13.77
N ALA A 180 -20.15 0.31 -13.95
CA ALA A 180 -21.32 -0.17 -14.69
C ALA A 180 -21.49 0.50 -16.06
N GLY A 181 -20.38 0.64 -16.82
CA GLY A 181 -20.37 1.26 -18.15
C GLY A 181 -20.49 2.79 -18.17
N LYS A 182 -20.64 3.45 -17.01
CA LYS A 182 -20.74 4.91 -16.91
C LYS A 182 -19.43 5.53 -16.42
N THR A 183 -19.10 6.69 -16.95
CA THR A 183 -18.05 7.56 -16.41
C THR A 183 -18.61 8.38 -15.25
N VAL A 184 -17.93 8.34 -14.13
CA VAL A 184 -18.24 9.12 -12.92
C VAL A 184 -17.03 9.96 -12.55
N LYS A 185 -17.27 11.18 -12.03
CA LYS A 185 -16.23 12.11 -11.58
C LYS A 185 -16.27 12.26 -10.07
N GLU A 186 -15.09 12.29 -9.47
CA GLU A 186 -14.89 12.64 -8.07
C GLU A 186 -13.87 13.76 -7.97
N PHE A 187 -14.07 14.65 -7.01
CA PHE A 187 -13.19 15.79 -6.75
C PHE A 187 -12.64 15.72 -5.32
N GLY A 188 -11.35 16.02 -5.18
CA GLY A 188 -10.62 15.95 -3.92
C GLY A 188 -9.14 15.65 -4.09
N PRO A 189 -8.35 15.84 -3.03
CA PRO A 189 -6.97 15.37 -3.01
C PRO A 189 -6.96 13.84 -3.17
N MET A 190 -5.92 13.32 -3.81
CA MET A 190 -5.86 11.92 -4.21
C MET A 190 -4.70 11.17 -3.57
N VAL A 191 -4.98 9.97 -3.08
CA VAL A 191 -3.99 8.99 -2.63
C VAL A 191 -4.03 7.79 -3.57
N LEU A 192 -2.91 7.54 -4.26
CA LEU A 192 -2.78 6.40 -5.17
C LEU A 192 -2.15 5.22 -4.44
N ALA A 193 -2.95 4.18 -4.25
CA ALA A 193 -2.60 2.94 -3.56
C ALA A 193 -2.94 1.71 -4.44
N SER A 194 -2.73 1.83 -5.76
CA SER A 194 -3.18 0.86 -6.76
C SER A 194 -2.35 -0.44 -6.83
N GLY A 195 -1.29 -0.56 -6.02
CA GLY A 195 -0.41 -1.73 -5.99
C GLY A 195 0.69 -1.69 -7.06
N GLY A 196 1.31 -2.85 -7.32
CA GLY A 196 2.40 -3.01 -8.28
C GLY A 196 2.00 -3.65 -9.61
N PHE A 197 2.87 -3.58 -10.61
CA PHE A 197 2.65 -4.08 -11.98
C PHE A 197 3.15 -5.53 -12.20
N GLY A 198 3.46 -6.28 -11.15
CA GLY A 198 4.06 -7.63 -11.26
C GLY A 198 3.17 -8.68 -11.92
N ALA A 199 1.90 -8.38 -12.19
CA ALA A 199 0.97 -9.22 -12.94
C ALA A 199 0.37 -8.48 -14.15
N ASP A 200 1.10 -7.49 -14.67
CA ASP A 200 0.73 -6.79 -15.89
C ASP A 200 1.16 -7.62 -17.11
N PHE A 201 0.22 -8.30 -17.74
CA PHE A 201 0.44 -9.07 -18.98
C PHE A 201 -0.36 -8.51 -20.16
N GLY A 202 -0.77 -7.24 -20.06
CA GLY A 202 -1.46 -6.54 -21.14
C GLY A 202 -0.53 -6.24 -22.32
N ALA A 203 -1.13 -5.75 -23.41
CA ALA A 203 -0.39 -5.36 -24.62
C ALA A 203 0.66 -4.26 -24.36
N ASP A 204 0.36 -3.32 -23.45
CA ASP A 204 1.27 -2.23 -23.04
C ASP A 204 1.99 -2.54 -21.72
N SER A 205 2.30 -3.82 -21.47
CA SER A 205 2.80 -4.28 -20.18
C SER A 205 4.12 -3.61 -19.77
N LEU A 206 4.14 -3.03 -18.57
CA LEU A 206 5.39 -2.54 -17.98
C LEU A 206 6.32 -3.69 -17.57
N LEU A 207 5.77 -4.85 -17.21
CA LEU A 207 6.60 -6.03 -16.93
C LEU A 207 7.33 -6.47 -18.20
N ALA A 208 6.64 -6.52 -19.34
CA ALA A 208 7.24 -6.84 -20.64
C ALA A 208 8.26 -5.79 -21.08
N THR A 209 8.01 -4.51 -20.80
CA THR A 209 8.91 -3.41 -21.15
C THR A 209 10.23 -3.47 -20.36
N TYR A 210 10.17 -3.70 -19.05
CA TYR A 210 11.35 -3.57 -18.18
C TYR A 210 12.02 -4.89 -17.81
N ARG A 211 11.26 -6.00 -17.73
CA ARG A 211 11.74 -7.34 -17.33
C ARG A 211 11.05 -8.44 -18.13
N PRO A 212 11.21 -8.47 -19.47
CA PRO A 212 10.61 -9.48 -20.32
C PRO A 212 11.06 -10.90 -19.95
N ASP A 213 12.27 -11.03 -19.39
CA ASP A 213 12.82 -12.28 -18.87
C ASP A 213 11.97 -12.91 -17.76
N LEU A 214 11.13 -12.14 -17.07
CA LEU A 214 10.29 -12.63 -15.98
C LEU A 214 8.85 -12.98 -16.40
N LEU A 215 8.46 -12.76 -17.66
CA LEU A 215 7.07 -12.96 -18.11
C LEU A 215 6.58 -14.40 -17.99
N HIS A 216 7.49 -15.38 -18.03
CA HIS A 216 7.17 -16.80 -17.92
C HIS A 216 6.87 -17.26 -16.49
N LEU A 217 7.09 -16.40 -15.49
CA LEU A 217 6.84 -16.73 -14.09
C LEU A 217 5.39 -16.39 -13.73
N SER A 218 4.71 -17.33 -13.07
CA SER A 218 3.39 -17.09 -12.49
C SER A 218 3.48 -16.04 -11.39
N PRO A 219 2.73 -14.92 -11.46
CA PRO A 219 2.79 -13.93 -10.42
C PRO A 219 1.90 -14.33 -9.25
N THR A 220 2.34 -13.96 -8.05
CA THR A 220 1.48 -13.96 -6.87
C THR A 220 0.62 -12.69 -6.80
N ALA A 221 0.93 -11.69 -7.64
CA ALA A 221 0.30 -10.38 -7.69
C ALA A 221 -0.99 -10.34 -8.54
N SER A 222 -1.88 -9.40 -8.25
CA SER A 222 -2.94 -8.89 -9.13
C SER A 222 -2.41 -7.66 -9.87
N THR A 223 -2.85 -7.46 -11.11
CA THR A 223 -2.42 -6.32 -11.94
C THR A 223 -2.85 -5.00 -11.29
N ALA A 224 -1.92 -4.09 -10.97
CA ALA A 224 -2.27 -2.72 -10.61
C ALA A 224 -3.00 -2.01 -11.76
N LEU A 225 -3.66 -0.89 -11.48
CA LEU A 225 -3.79 0.10 -12.55
C LEU A 225 -2.41 0.69 -12.75
N VAL A 226 -1.76 0.25 -13.82
CA VAL A 226 -0.48 0.79 -14.22
C VAL A 226 -0.78 2.13 -14.83
N MET A 227 -0.22 3.21 -14.28
CA MET A 227 -0.29 4.52 -14.94
C MET A 227 0.19 4.31 -16.39
N PRO A 228 -0.67 4.46 -17.41
CA PRO A 228 -0.23 4.32 -18.77
C PRO A 228 0.90 5.31 -19.01
N SER A 229 1.81 5.00 -19.93
CA SER A 229 2.80 5.98 -20.43
C SER A 229 2.15 7.30 -20.89
N ARG A 230 0.85 7.27 -21.23
CA ARG A 230 0.00 8.45 -21.52
C ARG A 230 -0.33 9.34 -20.32
N TRP A 231 0.05 8.96 -19.11
CA TRP A 231 0.00 9.86 -17.97
C TRP A 231 1.22 10.77 -17.94
N GLU A 232 1.18 11.85 -18.72
CA GLU A 232 2.16 12.92 -18.56
C GLU A 232 2.06 13.46 -17.13
N ARG A 233 2.99 13.04 -16.27
CA ARG A 233 3.25 13.76 -15.02
C ARG A 233 3.81 15.12 -15.41
N PRO A 234 3.40 16.21 -14.77
CA PRO A 234 4.24 17.39 -14.66
C PRO A 234 5.49 16.97 -13.87
N SER A 235 6.52 16.56 -14.61
CA SER A 235 7.93 16.43 -14.20
C SER A 235 8.23 15.84 -12.82
N VAL A 236 8.18 14.51 -12.64
CA VAL A 236 9.16 13.76 -11.80
C VAL A 236 9.09 12.27 -12.15
N GLN A 237 10.03 11.78 -12.97
CA GLN A 237 10.45 10.36 -12.94
C GLN A 237 11.93 10.33 -12.56
N PRO A 238 12.35 9.60 -11.52
CA PRO A 238 13.76 9.31 -11.33
C PRO A 238 14.21 8.24 -12.35
N PRO A 239 15.41 8.33 -12.92
CA PRO A 239 15.95 7.28 -13.78
C PRO A 239 16.22 6.02 -12.96
N LEU A 240 15.62 4.89 -13.36
CA LEU A 240 16.01 3.57 -12.87
C LEU A 240 17.23 3.13 -13.69
N THR A 241 18.43 3.48 -13.22
CA THR A 241 19.68 3.08 -13.88
C THR A 241 19.92 1.57 -13.75
N SER A 242 20.25 0.96 -14.88
CA SER A 242 20.77 -0.41 -15.00
C SER A 242 22.17 -0.50 -14.39
N SER A 243 22.30 -1.07 -13.20
CA SER A 243 23.59 -1.57 -12.71
C SER A 243 23.43 -3.04 -12.37
N GLY A 244 23.97 -3.88 -13.25
CA GLY A 244 24.03 -5.32 -13.04
C GLY A 244 24.95 -5.64 -11.86
N SER A 245 24.40 -6.29 -10.86
CA SER A 245 25.17 -7.08 -9.89
C SER A 245 24.42 -8.38 -9.67
N ARG A 246 25.02 -9.47 -10.17
CA ARG A 246 24.54 -10.85 -10.03
C ARG A 246 24.39 -11.16 -8.54
N CYS A 247 23.16 -11.39 -8.08
CA CYS A 247 22.93 -12.09 -6.82
C CYS A 247 22.66 -13.55 -7.17
N THR A 248 23.61 -14.40 -6.81
CA THR A 248 23.61 -15.83 -7.09
C THR A 248 22.76 -16.61 -6.07
N ARG A 249 21.87 -17.44 -6.63
CA ARG A 249 21.23 -18.66 -6.10
C ARG A 249 20.04 -18.51 -5.13
N PRO A 250 18.93 -19.20 -5.43
CA PRO A 250 17.77 -19.30 -4.54
C PRO A 250 18.02 -20.34 -3.45
N VAL A 251 17.66 -20.00 -2.22
CA VAL A 251 17.38 -20.99 -1.17
C VAL A 251 15.89 -20.89 -0.90
N TRP A 252 15.23 -22.04 -1.00
CA TRP A 252 13.79 -22.28 -0.91
C TRP A 252 13.14 -21.68 0.34
#